data_AF-A0ABC8TP08-F1
#
_entry.id   AF-A0ABC8TP08-F1
#
_cell.length_a   1.000
_cell.length_b   1.000
_cell.length_c   1.000
_cell.angle_alpha   90.00
_cell.angle_beta   90.00
_cell.angle_gamma   90.00
#
_symmetry.space_group_name_H-M   'P 1'
#
loop_
_entity.id
_entity.type
_entity.pdbx_description
1 polymer ?
#
loop_
_entity_poly.entity_id
_entity_poly.type
_entity_poly.pdbx_seq_one_letter_code
_entity_poly.pdbx_strand_id
1 'polypeptide(L)'
;MNTFRLITGIPGPSGFGSASTAEQVTEGIDATNLTAIITGGASGIGLETARVLALHKAHVVIAARNMEAANQAKQLILKDNDTA
;
A
#
# COMPACT_ATOMS: atom_id res chain seq x y z
N MET A 1 5.33 25.72 5.64
CA MET A 1 5.01 24.60 4.73
C MET A 1 4.68 25.21 3.36
N ASN A 2 5.58 25.15 2.37
CA ASN A 2 5.40 25.88 1.10
C ASN A 2 4.66 25.00 0.07
N THR A 3 3.51 25.45 -0.44
CA THR A 3 2.65 24.72 -1.40
C THR A 3 3.39 24.25 -2.66
N PHE A 4 4.44 24.97 -3.06
CA PHE A 4 5.29 24.63 -4.21
C PHE A 4 5.94 23.24 -4.11
N ARG A 5 6.37 22.81 -2.92
CA ARG A 5 7.01 21.48 -2.73
C ARG A 5 6.00 20.33 -2.89
N LEU A 6 4.76 20.54 -2.47
CA LEU A 6 3.68 19.55 -2.58
C LEU A 6 3.32 19.26 -4.04
N ILE A 7 3.28 20.31 -4.87
CA ILE A 7 2.93 20.21 -6.28
C ILE A 7 4.08 19.63 -7.12
N THR A 8 5.33 19.90 -6.74
CA THR A 8 6.51 19.48 -7.50
C THR A 8 7.04 18.09 -7.13
N GLY A 9 6.51 17.46 -6.08
CA GLY A 9 6.96 16.14 -5.65
C GLY A 9 8.35 16.13 -5.01
N ILE A 10 8.94 17.29 -4.70
CA ILE A 10 10.29 17.40 -4.15
C ILE A 10 10.37 16.68 -2.81
N PRO A 11 11.29 15.71 -2.64
CA PRO A 11 11.48 15.00 -1.38
C PRO A 11 11.72 15.91 -0.18
N GLY A 12 11.11 15.53 0.94
CA GLY A 12 11.31 16.15 2.24
C GLY A 12 12.50 15.56 3.01
N PRO A 13 12.65 15.90 4.30
CA PRO A 13 13.69 15.33 5.16
C PRO A 13 13.65 13.80 5.28
N SER A 14 12.49 13.18 5.04
CA SER A 14 12.33 11.72 5.01
C SER A 14 12.92 11.06 3.76
N GLY A 15 13.35 11.83 2.75
CA GLY A 15 13.79 11.31 1.45
C GLY A 15 12.64 11.00 0.47
N PHE A 16 11.38 11.18 0.89
CA PHE A 16 10.19 10.91 0.08
C PHE A 16 9.35 12.17 -0.15
N GLY A 17 8.60 12.18 -1.26
CA GLY A 17 7.71 13.28 -1.66
C GLY A 17 6.36 12.77 -2.14
N SER A 18 5.47 13.68 -2.58
CA SER A 18 4.14 13.31 -3.10
C SER A 18 4.17 12.46 -4.38
N ALA A 19 5.33 12.38 -5.06
CA ALA A 19 5.54 11.55 -6.24
C ALA A 19 6.16 10.18 -5.93
N SER A 20 6.54 9.89 -4.67
CA SER A 20 7.12 8.60 -4.29
C SER A 20 6.07 7.49 -4.32
N THR A 21 6.41 6.33 -4.89
CA THR A 21 5.49 5.18 -4.93
C THR A 21 5.56 4.38 -3.63
N ALA A 22 4.55 3.53 -3.39
CA ALA A 22 4.54 2.67 -2.22
C ALA A 22 5.75 1.71 -2.20
N GLU A 23 6.15 1.17 -3.34
CA GLU A 23 7.33 0.30 -3.47
C GLU A 23 8.62 1.04 -3.13
N GLN A 24 8.79 2.27 -3.62
CA GLN A 24 9.98 3.08 -3.31
C GLN A 24 10.07 3.37 -1.81
N VAL A 25 8.94 3.67 -1.18
CA VAL A 25 8.89 3.98 0.27
C VAL A 25 9.14 2.73 1.13
N THR A 26 8.88 1.54 0.59
CA THR A 26 8.98 0.26 1.32
C THR A 26 10.14 -0.61 0.83
N GLU A 27 11.06 -0.05 0.04
CA GLU A 27 12.22 -0.77 -0.48
C GLU A 27 13.06 -1.35 0.68
N GLY A 28 13.39 -2.64 0.59
CA GLY A 28 14.19 -3.35 1.58
C GLY A 28 13.45 -3.80 2.85
N ILE A 29 12.13 -3.59 2.93
CA ILE A 29 11.32 -4.11 4.04
C ILE A 29 10.98 -5.60 3.81
N ASP A 30 11.15 -6.43 4.84
CA ASP A 30 10.63 -7.80 4.87
C ASP A 30 9.55 -7.91 5.96
N ALA A 31 8.33 -8.25 5.55
CA ALA A 31 7.17 -8.37 6.43
C ALA A 31 6.66 -9.81 6.57
N THR A 32 7.44 -10.82 6.18
CA THR A 32 7.04 -12.25 6.14
C THR A 32 6.35 -12.77 7.41
N ASN A 33 6.74 -12.28 8.60
CA ASN A 33 6.20 -12.74 9.89
C ASN A 33 5.16 -11.77 10.50
N LEU A 34 4.66 -10.82 9.73
CA LEU A 34 3.71 -9.81 10.18
C LEU A 34 2.32 -10.09 9.62
N THR A 35 1.31 -9.84 10.45
CA THR A 35 -0.10 -9.75 10.02
C THR A 35 -0.55 -8.30 10.07
N ALA A 36 -1.07 -7.80 8.95
CA ALA A 36 -1.56 -6.43 8.84
C ALA A 36 -3.06 -6.42 8.58
N ILE A 37 -3.83 -5.74 9.44
CA ILE A 37 -5.25 -5.49 9.23
C ILE A 37 -5.41 -4.08 8.66
N ILE A 38 -5.96 -3.97 7.45
CA ILE A 38 -6.14 -2.68 6.77
C ILE A 38 -7.63 -2.33 6.72
N THR A 39 -8.03 -1.36 7.53
CA THR A 39 -9.37 -0.78 7.50
C THR A 39 -9.54 0.09 6.26
N GLY A 40 -10.61 -0.10 5.50
CA GLY A 40 -10.77 0.58 4.22
C GLY A 40 -9.84 0.03 3.12
N GLY A 41 -9.25 -1.15 3.32
CA GLY A 41 -8.29 -1.76 2.39
C GLY A 41 -8.85 -2.16 1.01
N ALA A 42 -10.14 -1.92 0.77
CA ALA A 42 -10.78 -2.22 -0.51
C ALA A 42 -10.67 -1.08 -1.55
N SER A 43 -10.17 0.11 -1.19
CA SER A 43 -10.04 1.23 -2.13
C SER A 43 -8.97 2.26 -1.74
N GLY A 44 -8.62 3.12 -2.70
CA GLY A 44 -7.74 4.27 -2.49
C GLY A 44 -6.40 3.91 -1.85
N ILE A 45 -5.99 4.70 -0.85
CA ILE A 45 -4.72 4.49 -0.14
C ILE A 45 -4.72 3.17 0.64
N GLY A 46 -5.88 2.72 1.14
CA GLY A 46 -5.99 1.45 1.84
C GLY A 46 -5.70 0.26 0.92
N LEU A 47 -6.21 0.29 -0.31
CA LEU A 47 -5.90 -0.72 -1.32
C LEU A 47 -4.40 -0.77 -1.64
N GLU A 48 -3.81 0.40 -1.86
CA GLU A 48 -2.38 0.49 -2.16
C GLU A 48 -1.51 0.00 -0.99
N THR A 49 -1.92 0.31 0.25
CA THR A 49 -1.26 -0.20 1.46
C THR A 49 -1.36 -1.72 1.55
N ALA A 50 -2.55 -2.29 1.29
CA ALA A 50 -2.74 -3.74 1.28
C ALA A 50 -1.89 -4.42 0.19
N ARG A 51 -1.81 -3.82 -1.01
CA ARG A 51 -1.03 -4.33 -2.14
C ARG A 51 0.47 -4.37 -1.81
N VAL A 52 1.02 -3.28 -1.30
CA VAL A 52 2.47 -3.21 -1.03
C VAL A 52 2.89 -4.07 0.16
N LEU A 53 2.04 -4.20 1.19
CA LEU A 53 2.35 -5.10 2.31
C LEU A 53 2.29 -6.57 1.90
N ALA A 54 1.36 -6.93 1.02
CA ALA A 54 1.29 -8.26 0.43
C ALA A 54 2.52 -8.55 -0.45
N LEU A 55 2.99 -7.57 -1.24
CA LEU A 55 4.25 -7.66 -1.99
C LEU A 55 5.44 -7.99 -1.08
N HIS A 56 5.47 -7.41 0.12
CA HIS A 56 6.48 -7.68 1.15
C HIS A 56 6.16 -8.88 2.07
N LYS A 57 5.28 -9.79 1.61
CA LYS A 57 4.92 -11.07 2.24
C LYS A 57 4.21 -10.97 3.60
N ALA A 58 3.65 -9.81 3.93
CA ALA A 58 2.79 -9.73 5.11
C ALA A 58 1.51 -10.55 4.88
N HIS A 59 1.01 -11.17 5.94
CA HIS A 59 -0.35 -11.73 5.92
C HIS A 59 -1.36 -10.58 6.03
N VAL A 60 -2.03 -10.26 4.93
CA VAL A 60 -2.89 -9.08 4.82
C VAL A 60 -4.37 -9.44 5.01
N VAL A 61 -5.03 -8.75 5.94
CA VAL A 61 -6.47 -8.82 6.18
C VAL A 61 -7.13 -7.50 5.76
N ILE A 62 -7.96 -7.55 4.73
CA ILE A 62 -8.73 -6.38 4.26
C ILE A 62 -10.03 -6.27 5.05
N ALA A 63 -10.17 -5.20 5.85
CA ALA A 63 -11.38 -4.89 6.57
C ALA A 63 -12.20 -3.84 5.79
N ALA A 64 -13.38 -4.25 5.30
CA ALA A 64 -14.28 -3.38 4.53
C ALA A 64 -15.75 -3.68 4.83
N ARG A 65 -16.62 -2.70 4.58
CA ARG A 65 -18.09 -2.84 4.74
C ARG A 65 -18.73 -3.62 3.60
N ASN A 66 -18.16 -3.54 2.39
CA ASN A 66 -18.65 -4.23 1.20
C ASN A 66 -17.70 -5.39 0.88
N MET A 67 -18.22 -6.61 1.00
CA MET A 67 -17.45 -7.84 0.76
C MET A 67 -17.10 -8.05 -0.71
N GLU A 68 -17.95 -7.61 -1.65
CA GLU A 68 -17.67 -7.73 -3.08
C GLU A 68 -16.47 -6.85 -3.47
N ALA A 69 -16.43 -5.61 -3.00
CA ALA A 69 -15.30 -4.71 -3.20
C ALA A 69 -14.02 -5.25 -2.56
N ALA A 70 -14.11 -5.84 -1.36
CA ALA A 70 -12.96 -6.47 -0.70
C ALA A 70 -12.44 -7.67 -1.49
N ASN A 71 -13.32 -8.50 -2.04
CA ASN A 71 -12.95 -9.64 -2.86
C ASN A 71 -12.30 -9.21 -4.18
N GLN A 72 -12.83 -8.17 -4.84
CA GLN A 72 -12.22 -7.58 -6.03
C GLN A 72 -10.80 -7.06 -5.72
N ALA A 73 -10.64 -6.31 -4.63
CA ALA A 73 -9.33 -5.84 -4.16
C ALA A 73 -8.36 -6.99 -3.93
N LYS A 74 -8.79 -8.05 -3.24
CA LYS A 74 -7.99 -9.27 -3.05
C LYS A 74 -7.55 -9.88 -4.38
N GLN A 75 -8.46 -10.04 -5.34
CA GLN A 75 -8.13 -10.62 -6.65
C GLN A 75 -7.16 -9.76 -7.45
N LEU A 76 -7.24 -8.43 -7.35
CA LEU A 76 -6.28 -7.52 -7.96
C LEU A 76 -4.88 -7.72 -7.34
N ILE A 77 -4.79 -7.73 -6.01
CA ILE A 77 -3.51 -7.91 -5.31
C ILE A 77 -2.85 -9.25 -5.63
N LEU A 78 -3.63 -10.34 -5.71
CA LEU A 78 -3.12 -11.67 -6.04
C LEU A 78 -2.66 -11.80 -7.50
N LYS A 79 -3.23 -11.01 -8.41
CA LYS A 79 -2.78 -10.98 -9.83
C LYS A 79 -1.48 -10.22 -10.00
N ASP A 80 -1.31 -9.15 -9.24
CA ASP A 80 -0.13 -8.28 -9.32
C ASP A 80 1.09 -8.89 -8.60
N ASN A 81 0.87 -9.84 -7.69
CA ASN A 81 1.91 -10.45 -6.86
C ASN A 81 1.79 -11.98 -6.87
N ASP A 82 2.68 -12.68 -7.59
CA ASP A 82 2.74 -14.16 -7.58
C ASP A 82 3.11 -14.76 -6.21
N THR A 83 3.58 -13.93 -5.27
CA THR A 83 3.99 -14.31 -3.92
C THR A 83 2.97 -13.99 -2.81
N ALA A 84 1.84 -13.37 -3.16
CA ALA A 84 0.81 -12.92 -2.20
C ALA A 84 -0.28 -13.96 -1.91
#